data_AF-A0A2D7X4T3-F1
#
_entry.id   AF-A0A2D7X4T3-F1
#
_cell.length_a   1.000
_cell.length_b   1.000
_cell.length_c   1.000
_cell.angle_alpha   90.00
_cell.angle_beta   90.00
_cell.angle_gamma   90.00
#
_symmetry.space_group_name_H-M   'P 1'
#
loop_
_entity.id
_entity.type
_entity.pdbx_description
1 polymer ?
#
loop_
_entity_poly.entity_id
_entity_poly.type
_entity_poly.pdbx_seq_one_letter_code
_entity_poly.pdbx_strand_id
1 'polypeptide(L)'
;MGGGVPDVHICAESYPFWVELKTTKTNRINISSGQIAWNHAYWRSGGVSFFLVHPLKGRNLYLFAGDKGRELATHGLAVRGSGSGAKTSVDCLWSGSGL
;
A
#
# COMPACT_ATOMS: atom_id res chain seq x y z
N MET A 1 13.57 8.08 -17.88
CA MET A 1 12.23 7.84 -17.33
C MET A 1 12.19 6.42 -16.76
N GLY A 2 12.73 6.24 -15.56
CA GLY A 2 12.60 5.02 -14.77
C GLY A 2 12.11 5.46 -13.40
N GLY A 3 11.00 4.91 -12.92
CA GLY A 3 10.40 5.37 -11.67
C GLY A 3 8.95 4.96 -11.57
N GLY A 4 8.71 3.76 -11.08
CA GLY A 4 7.38 3.18 -10.96
C GLY A 4 7.41 1.72 -10.53
N VAL A 5 8.51 1.02 -10.86
CA VAL A 5 8.81 -0.30 -10.30
C VAL A 5 8.88 -0.21 -8.77
N PRO A 6 8.20 -1.09 -8.02
CA PRO A 6 8.23 -1.10 -6.56
C PRO A 6 9.60 -1.40 -5.97
N ASP A 7 9.81 -1.01 -4.73
CA ASP A 7 11.11 -1.05 -4.06
C ASP A 7 11.64 -2.48 -3.83
N VAL A 8 10.74 -3.44 -3.65
CA VAL A 8 11.09 -4.82 -3.25
C VAL A 8 10.41 -5.83 -4.15
N HIS A 9 11.18 -6.80 -4.64
CA HIS A 9 10.69 -8.01 -5.29
C HIS A 9 11.00 -9.22 -4.41
N ILE A 10 9.98 -10.00 -4.08
CA ILE A 10 10.11 -11.21 -3.27
C ILE A 10 9.64 -12.39 -4.11
N CYS A 11 10.35 -13.51 -3.99
CA CYS A 11 9.86 -14.81 -4.42
C CYS A 11 9.86 -15.71 -3.17
N ALA A 12 8.67 -16.06 -2.68
CA ALA A 12 8.50 -16.93 -1.53
C ALA A 12 7.66 -18.14 -1.95
N GLU A 13 8.12 -19.35 -1.64
CA GLU A 13 7.42 -20.61 -1.99
C GLU A 13 6.97 -20.67 -3.46
N SER A 14 7.81 -20.19 -4.38
CA SER A 14 7.53 -20.08 -5.83
C SER A 14 6.46 -19.07 -6.24
N TYR A 15 6.00 -18.20 -5.33
CA TYR A 15 5.10 -17.09 -5.63
C TYR A 15 5.86 -15.76 -5.66
N PRO A 16 6.07 -15.15 -6.85
CA PRO A 16 6.67 -13.83 -6.95
C PRO A 16 5.65 -12.74 -6.62
N PHE A 17 6.07 -11.74 -5.85
CA PHE A 17 5.29 -10.53 -5.61
C PHE A 17 6.17 -9.31 -5.40
N TRP A 18 5.59 -8.14 -5.63
CA TRP A 18 6.26 -6.85 -5.45
C TRP A 18 5.68 -6.07 -4.27
N VAL A 19 6.53 -5.27 -3.62
CA VAL A 19 6.11 -4.40 -2.51
C VAL A 19 6.68 -3.01 -2.71
N GLU A 20 5.80 -2.01 -2.74
CA GLU A 20 6.14 -0.59 -2.67
C GLU A 20 6.13 -0.15 -1.21
N LEU A 21 7.22 0.46 -0.74
CA LEU A 21 7.41 0.87 0.64
C LEU A 21 7.10 2.35 0.80
N LYS A 22 6.24 2.69 1.77
CA LYS A 22 5.91 4.07 2.09
C LYS A 22 6.03 4.34 3.58
N THR A 23 6.53 5.54 3.89
CA THR A 23 6.41 6.10 5.23
C THR A 23 5.61 7.39 5.19
N THR A 24 4.94 7.73 6.28
CA THR A 24 4.26 9.03 6.39
C THR A 24 4.28 9.59 7.81
N LYS A 25 4.41 10.92 7.91
CA LYS A 25 4.27 11.68 9.17
C LYS A 25 2.84 12.17 9.41
N THR A 26 1.98 12.07 8.41
CA THR A 26 0.61 12.62 8.37
C THR A 26 -0.35 11.57 7.80
N ASN A 27 -1.61 11.92 7.55
CA ASN A 27 -2.51 11.02 6.83
C ASN A 27 -2.12 10.85 5.35
N ARG A 28 -1.45 11.83 4.74
CA ARG A 28 -1.13 11.81 3.30
C ARG A 28 -0.02 10.81 3.01
N ILE A 29 -0.23 9.94 2.03
CA ILE A 29 0.78 9.01 1.51
C ILE A 29 1.26 9.57 0.16
N ASN A 30 2.57 9.74 -0.01
CA ASN A 30 3.12 10.25 -1.26
C ASN A 30 3.41 9.09 -2.21
N ILE A 31 2.56 8.92 -3.23
CA ILE A 31 2.67 7.89 -4.26
C ILE A 31 2.71 8.59 -5.62
N SER A 32 3.74 8.30 -6.42
CA SER A 32 3.84 8.91 -7.76
C SER A 32 2.84 8.28 -8.73
N SER A 33 2.47 9.00 -9.79
CA SER A 33 1.63 8.47 -10.86
C SER A 33 2.24 7.23 -11.52
N GLY A 34 3.57 7.17 -11.64
CA GLY A 34 4.30 6.01 -12.16
C GLY A 34 4.16 4.78 -11.27
N GLN A 35 4.23 4.95 -9.94
CA GLN A 35 4.03 3.86 -8.97
C GLN A 35 2.59 3.33 -8.98
N ILE A 36 1.60 4.23 -9.11
CA ILE A 36 0.19 3.85 -9.26
C ILE A 36 0.00 3.07 -10.57
N ALA A 37 0.52 3.58 -11.68
CA ALA A 37 0.36 2.96 -12.99
C ALA A 37 1.01 1.57 -13.06
N TRP A 38 2.21 1.42 -12.49
CA TRP A 38 2.92 0.14 -12.48
C TRP A 38 2.18 -0.91 -11.65
N ASN A 39 1.83 -0.60 -10.39
CA ASN A 39 1.15 -1.56 -9.51
C ASN A 39 -0.21 -1.98 -10.10
N HIS A 40 -0.99 -1.04 -10.61
CA HIS A 40 -2.26 -1.34 -11.25
C HIS A 40 -2.10 -2.18 -12.53
N ALA A 41 -1.07 -1.93 -13.35
CA ALA A 41 -0.81 -2.73 -14.55
C ALA A 41 -0.38 -4.17 -14.21
N TYR A 42 0.47 -4.34 -13.19
CA TYR A 42 0.90 -5.65 -12.72
C TYR A 42 -0.27 -6.45 -12.11
N TRP A 43 -1.05 -5.81 -11.24
CA TRP A 43 -2.27 -6.39 -10.67
C TRP A 43 -3.28 -6.79 -11.74
N ARG A 44 -3.56 -5.93 -12.73
CA ARG A 44 -4.46 -6.26 -13.85
C ARG A 44 -3.98 -7.43 -14.70
N SER A 45 -2.68 -7.70 -14.71
CA SER A 45 -2.09 -8.85 -15.41
C SER A 45 -2.13 -10.14 -14.58
N GLY A 46 -2.77 -10.12 -13.40
CA GLY A 46 -2.80 -11.25 -12.46
C GLY A 46 -1.60 -11.34 -11.52
N GLY A 47 -0.70 -10.35 -11.55
CA GLY A 47 0.46 -10.28 -10.67
C GLY A 47 0.10 -9.83 -9.25
N VAL A 48 0.84 -10.33 -8.25
CA VAL A 48 0.64 -9.96 -6.85
C VAL A 48 1.55 -8.79 -6.48
N SER A 49 0.97 -7.69 -6.04
CA SER A 49 1.72 -6.52 -5.56
C SER A 49 1.04 -5.86 -4.37
N PHE A 50 1.81 -5.18 -3.54
CA PHE A 50 1.34 -4.55 -2.32
C PHE A 50 1.93 -3.15 -2.10
N PHE A 51 1.19 -2.31 -1.39
CA PHE A 51 1.72 -1.14 -0.71
C PHE A 51 1.88 -1.44 0.77
N LEU A 52 3.10 -1.30 1.30
CA LEU A 52 3.39 -1.45 2.72
C LEU A 52 3.67 -0.07 3.31
N VAL A 53 2.79 0.39 4.20
CA VAL A 53 2.80 1.76 4.71
C VAL A 53 3.05 1.78 6.21
N HIS A 54 4.10 2.48 6.62
CA HIS A 54 4.43 2.73 8.03
C HIS A 54 4.21 4.20 8.41
N PRO A 55 3.19 4.55 9.22
CA PRO A 55 3.09 5.87 9.80
C PRO A 55 4.11 6.05 10.92
N LEU A 56 5.00 7.03 10.79
CA LEU A 56 6.11 7.28 11.71
C LEU A 56 5.67 7.71 13.12
N LYS A 57 4.40 8.07 13.30
CA LYS A 57 3.80 8.42 14.61
C LYS A 57 3.10 7.23 15.27
N GLY A 58 2.95 6.11 14.56
CA GLY A 58 2.29 4.91 15.05
C GLY A 58 3.26 3.73 15.11
N ARG A 59 2.83 2.66 15.77
CA ARG A 59 3.58 1.39 15.83
C ARG A 59 3.17 0.41 14.73
N ASN A 60 2.02 0.66 14.11
CA ASN A 60 1.41 -0.24 13.15
C ASN A 60 2.11 -0.19 11.79
N LEU A 61 1.92 -1.27 11.04
CA LEU A 61 2.36 -1.43 9.66
C LEU A 61 1.15 -1.89 8.85
N TYR A 62 0.81 -1.16 7.80
CA TYR A 62 -0.42 -1.39 7.04
C TYR A 62 -0.09 -1.94 5.66
N LEU A 63 -0.69 -3.07 5.30
CA LEU A 63 -0.55 -3.72 4.02
C LEU A 63 -1.82 -3.52 3.18
N PHE A 64 -1.66 -3.04 1.95
CA PHE A 64 -2.73 -2.85 0.99
C PHE A 64 -2.42 -3.58 -0.32
N ALA A 65 -3.45 -4.03 -1.02
CA ALA A 65 -3.30 -4.61 -2.35
C ALA A 65 -2.84 -3.57 -3.38
N GLY A 66 -2.15 -4.02 -4.44
CA GLY A 66 -1.54 -3.18 -5.47
C GLY A 66 -2.52 -2.35 -6.30
N ASP A 67 -3.82 -2.70 -6.31
CA ASP A 67 -4.87 -1.91 -6.95
C ASP A 67 -5.21 -0.63 -6.15
N LYS A 68 -4.85 -0.56 -4.86
CA LYS A 68 -5.23 0.54 -3.96
C LYS A 68 -4.41 1.82 -4.10
N GLY A 69 -3.41 1.86 -4.97
CA GLY A 69 -2.50 3.00 -5.10
C GLY A 69 -3.21 4.36 -5.31
N ARG A 70 -4.27 4.38 -6.14
CA ARG A 70 -5.05 5.61 -6.38
C ARG A 70 -5.84 6.04 -5.15
N GLU A 71 -6.49 5.10 -4.48
CA GLU A 71 -7.28 5.36 -3.27
C GLU A 71 -6.38 5.86 -2.14
N LEU A 72 -5.22 5.22 -1.94
CA LEU A 72 -4.22 5.63 -0.95
C LEU A 72 -3.65 7.04 -1.22
N ALA A 73 -3.40 7.37 -2.48
CA ALA A 73 -2.94 8.71 -2.86
C ALA A 73 -4.02 9.79 -2.64
N THR A 74 -5.31 9.42 -2.74
CA THR A 74 -6.44 10.35 -2.63
C THR A 74 -6.93 10.50 -1.19
N HIS A 75 -7.02 9.41 -0.44
CA HIS A 75 -7.63 9.35 0.89
C HIS A 75 -6.60 9.23 2.02
N GLY A 76 -5.35 8.91 1.70
CA GLY A 76 -4.31 8.69 2.69
C GLY A 76 -4.50 7.40 3.49
N LEU A 77 -3.90 7.35 4.69
CA LEU A 77 -3.88 6.17 5.57
C LEU A 77 -5.17 6.01 6.42
N ALA A 78 -6.30 6.58 6.02
CA ALA A 78 -7.55 6.29 6.71
C ALA A 78 -7.96 4.83 6.43
N VAL A 79 -7.81 3.94 7.40
CA VAL A 79 -8.01 2.49 7.25
C VAL A 79 -9.33 2.03 7.89
N ARG A 80 -10.07 1.14 7.22
CA ARG A 80 -11.21 0.41 7.85
C ARG A 80 -10.66 -0.66 8.81
N GLY A 81 -11.08 -0.63 10.08
CA GLY A 81 -10.80 -1.71 11.04
C GLY A 81 -10.07 -1.33 12.34
N SER A 82 -9.71 -0.05 12.57
CA SER A 82 -9.03 0.38 13.82
C SER A 82 -9.87 1.27 14.75
N GLY A 83 -11.19 1.32 14.59
CA GLY A 83 -12.10 2.09 15.46
C GLY A 83 -12.93 3.12 14.69
N SER A 84 -14.17 3.28 15.13
CA SER A 84 -15.32 3.90 14.47
C SER A 84 -15.17 5.39 14.11
N GLY A 85 -15.49 5.73 12.86
CA GLY A 85 -15.83 7.10 12.45
C GLY A 85 -15.74 7.31 10.95
N ALA A 86 -16.79 7.87 10.34
CA ALA A 86 -16.90 8.12 8.91
C ALA A 86 -15.76 9.03 8.38
N LYS A 87 -14.73 8.40 7.81
CA LYS A 87 -13.76 8.98 6.88
C LYS A 87 -13.65 7.98 5.73
N THR A 88 -13.55 8.45 4.48
CA THR A 88 -13.38 7.58 3.31
C THR A 88 -12.14 6.72 3.52
N SER A 89 -12.38 5.44 3.82
CA SER A 89 -11.38 4.56 4.40
C SER A 89 -11.06 3.43 3.42
N VAL A 90 -9.77 3.20 3.20
CA VAL A 90 -9.25 2.19 2.28
C VAL A 90 -9.21 0.83 2.98
N ASP A 91 -9.64 -0.21 2.28
CA ASP A 91 -9.59 -1.58 2.79
C ASP A 91 -8.14 -2.04 2.91
N CYS A 92 -7.73 -2.31 4.15
CA CYS A 92 -6.41 -2.81 4.47
C CYS A 92 -6.47 -4.33 4.64
N LEU A 93 -5.50 -5.03 4.06
CA LEU A 93 -5.38 -6.48 4.20
C LEU A 93 -4.89 -6.86 5.61
N TRP A 94 -4.02 -6.04 6.20
CA TRP A 94 -3.42 -6.31 7.50
C TRP A 94 -2.79 -5.05 8.11
N SER A 95 -2.99 -4.82 9.42
CA SER A 95 -2.58 -3.60 10.12
C SER A 95 -1.46 -3.78 11.15
N GLY A 96 -0.90 -4.98 11.31
CA GLY A 96 0.14 -5.24 12.31
C GLY A 96 -0.31 -5.19 13.77
N SER A 97 -1.60 -4.99 14.01
CA SER A 97 -2.21 -5.08 15.33
C SER A 97 -2.45 -6.55 15.69
N GLY A 98 -1.81 -7.04 16.77
CA GLY A 98 -1.99 -8.41 17.26
C GLY A 98 -0.71 -9.24 17.45
N LEU A 99 0.47 -8.63 17.24
CA LEU A 99 1.76 -9.13 17.72
C LEU A 99 2.10 -8.54 19.10
#